data_AF-A0A1G5TAA8-F1
#
_entry.id   AF-A0A1G5TAA8-F1
#
_cell.length_a   1.000
_cell.length_b   1.000
_cell.length_c   1.000
_cell.angle_alpha   90.00
_cell.angle_beta   90.00
_cell.angle_gamma   90.00
#
_symmetry.space_group_name_H-M   'P 1'
#
loop_
_entity.id
_entity.type
_entity.pdbx_description
1 polymer ?
#
loop_
_entity_poly.entity_id
_entity_poly.type
_entity_poly.pdbx_seq_one_letter_code
_entity_poly.pdbx_strand_id
1 'polypeptide(L)'
;MQTIDIAVIEARIREGLPRATEEEVAFIISRCEGRALSRENADLARPFLPRDRERSRREGVEALIGCLLTGQRSGWFSSALNPQVRRIIVDAGARTA
;
A
#
# COMPACT_ATOMS: atom_id res chain seq x y z
N MET A 1 9.59 -10.89 12.34
CA MET A 1 9.38 -9.72 11.44
C MET A 1 10.35 -9.86 10.27
N GLN A 2 9.95 -9.49 9.06
CA GLN A 2 10.79 -9.48 7.87
C GLN A 2 10.86 -8.06 7.33
N THR A 3 12.06 -7.56 7.05
CA THR A 3 12.20 -6.30 6.32
C THR A 3 11.68 -6.53 4.91
N ILE A 4 10.78 -5.66 4.46
CA ILE A 4 10.25 -5.75 3.10
C ILE A 4 11.14 -4.89 2.19
N ASP A 5 11.42 -5.40 1.00
CA ASP A 5 12.16 -4.63 0.00
C ASP A 5 11.28 -3.47 -0.51
N ILE A 6 11.88 -2.30 -0.68
CA ILE A 6 11.23 -1.14 -1.25
C ILE A 6 10.70 -1.44 -2.66
N ALA A 7 11.43 -2.24 -3.44
CA ALA A 7 11.01 -2.64 -4.78
C ALA A 7 9.68 -3.43 -4.75
N VAL A 8 9.45 -4.22 -3.69
CA VAL A 8 8.18 -4.95 -3.52
C VAL A 8 7.04 -3.99 -3.20
N ILE A 9 7.29 -2.97 -2.37
CA ILE A 9 6.31 -1.94 -2.05
C ILE A 9 5.96 -1.12 -3.30
N GLU A 10 6.98 -0.67 -4.04
CA GLU A 10 6.82 0.10 -5.28
C GLU A 10 6.02 -0.66 -6.32
N ALA A 11 6.40 -1.92 -6.59
CA ALA A 11 5.68 -2.78 -7.51
C ALA A 11 4.21 -2.91 -7.11
N ARG A 12 3.93 -3.06 -5.81
CA ARG A 12 2.56 -3.16 -5.33
C ARG A 12 1.75 -1.89 -5.48
N ILE A 13 2.36 -0.74 -5.23
CA ILE A 13 1.70 0.56 -5.42
C ILE A 13 1.37 0.73 -6.90
N ARG A 14 2.31 0.48 -7.82
CA ARG A 14 2.06 0.62 -9.26
C ARG A 14 0.99 -0.34 -9.77
N GLU A 15 0.94 -1.57 -9.25
CA GLU A 15 -0.05 -2.56 -9.66
C GLU A 15 -1.46 -2.26 -9.14
N GLY A 16 -1.57 -1.71 -7.92
CA GLY A 16 -2.87 -1.38 -7.31
C GLY A 16 -3.35 0.04 -7.52
N LEU A 17 -2.46 0.96 -7.89
CA LEU A 17 -2.72 2.36 -8.20
C LEU A 17 -2.03 2.72 -9.53
N PRO A 18 -2.48 2.17 -10.67
CA PRO A 18 -1.84 2.36 -11.97
C PRO A 18 -1.85 3.81 -12.47
N ARG A 19 -2.66 4.68 -11.85
CA ARG A 19 -2.77 6.12 -12.13
C ARG A 19 -2.11 7.01 -11.07
N ALA A 20 -1.35 6.43 -10.14
CA ALA A 20 -0.52 7.20 -9.23
C ALA A 20 0.64 7.86 -10.01
N THR A 21 0.97 9.10 -9.66
CA THR A 21 2.14 9.78 -10.24
C THR A 21 3.42 9.26 -9.59
N GLU A 22 4.56 9.46 -10.27
CA GLU A 22 5.86 9.08 -9.72
C GLU A 22 6.15 9.78 -8.38
N GLU A 23 5.72 11.04 -8.23
CA GLU A 23 5.84 11.80 -6.97
C GLU A 23 5.01 11.18 -5.84
N GLU A 24 3.79 10.75 -6.14
CA GLU A 24 2.90 10.08 -5.19
C GLU A 24 3.47 8.73 -4.74
N VAL A 25 4.00 7.95 -5.69
CA VAL A 25 4.65 6.66 -5.43
C VAL A 25 5.89 6.87 -4.55
N ALA A 26 6.78 7.80 -4.93
CA ALA A 26 7.99 8.12 -4.17
C ALA A 26 7.66 8.61 -2.75
N PHE A 27 6.62 9.44 -2.60
CA PHE A 27 6.17 9.91 -1.29
C PHE A 27 5.77 8.75 -0.39
N ILE A 28 4.97 7.80 -0.88
CA ILE A 28 4.54 6.63 -0.10
C ILE A 28 5.74 5.74 0.25
N ILE A 29 6.62 5.47 -0.72
CA ILE A 29 7.83 4.66 -0.53
C ILE A 29 8.72 5.24 0.57
N SER A 30 8.98 6.55 0.56
CA SER A 30 9.84 7.21 1.56
C SER A 30 9.35 7.01 3.00
N ARG A 31 8.05 6.77 3.19
CA ARG A 31 7.47 6.52 4.53
C ARG A 31 7.51 5.05 4.93
N CYS A 32 7.62 4.17 3.95
CA CYS A 32 7.69 2.72 4.13
C CYS A 32 9.14 2.19 4.15
N GLU A 33 10.12 3.02 3.78
CA GLU A 33 11.54 2.70 3.83
C GLU A 33 11.96 2.22 5.23
N GLY A 34 12.68 1.10 5.27
CA GLY A 34 13.16 0.47 6.50
C GLY A 34 12.05 -0.15 7.38
N ARG A 35 10.79 -0.17 6.92
CA ARG A 35 9.70 -0.81 7.67
C ARG A 35 9.73 -2.33 7.49
N ALA A 36 9.37 -3.02 8.56
CA ALA A 36 9.29 -4.46 8.59
C ALA A 36 7.83 -4.91 8.65
N LEU A 37 7.53 -5.97 7.92
CA LEU A 37 6.24 -6.62 7.91
C LEU A 37 6.29 -7.84 8.83
N SER A 38 5.24 -8.10 9.62
CA SER A 38 5.15 -9.39 10.32
C SER A 38 5.07 -10.53 9.31
N ARG A 39 5.60 -11.72 9.65
CA ARG A 39 5.46 -12.91 8.78
C ARG A 39 3.99 -13.28 8.56
N GLU A 40 3.17 -12.99 9.56
CA GLU A 40 1.72 -13.16 9.54
C GLU A 40 1.06 -12.28 8.47
N ASN A 41 1.73 -11.19 8.10
CA ASN A 41 1.29 -10.21 7.12
C ASN A 41 1.97 -10.33 5.77
N ALA A 42 2.79 -11.37 5.56
CA ALA A 42 3.54 -11.60 4.33
C ALA A 42 2.65 -11.67 3.07
N ASP A 43 1.39 -12.08 3.20
CA ASP A 43 0.48 -12.16 2.08
C ASP A 43 0.05 -10.79 1.54
N LEU A 44 0.12 -9.72 2.34
CA LEU A 44 -0.17 -8.35 1.88
C LEU A 44 0.84 -7.87 0.83
N ALA A 45 2.05 -8.43 0.85
CA ALA A 45 3.11 -8.16 -0.10
C ALA A 45 3.03 -9.00 -1.39
N ARG A 46 2.07 -9.94 -1.48
CA ARG A 46 1.94 -10.80 -2.67
C ARG A 46 1.38 -10.00 -3.85
N PRO A 47 1.83 -10.29 -5.09
CA PRO A 47 1.23 -9.72 -6.29
C PRO A 47 -0.28 -9.94 -6.35
N PHE A 48 -1.01 -9.00 -6.96
CA PHE A 48 -2.41 -9.16 -7.26
C PHE A 48 -2.61 -10.24 -8.32
N LEU A 49 -3.72 -10.95 -8.21
CA LEU A 49 -4.13 -11.90 -9.22
C LEU A 49 -4.84 -11.17 -10.37
N PRO A 50 -4.76 -11.67 -11.62
CA PRO A 50 -5.46 -11.07 -12.76
C PRO A 50 -6.97 -10.89 -12.53
N ARG A 51 -7.58 -11.76 -11.70
CA ARG A 51 -9.00 -11.73 -11.33
C ARG A 51 -9.36 -10.70 -10.25
N ASP A 52 -8.37 -10.09 -9.60
CA ASP A 52 -8.64 -9.10 -8.55
C ASP A 52 -9.16 -7.82 -9.19
N ARG A 53 -10.34 -7.39 -8.72
CA ARG A 53 -10.97 -6.13 -9.15
C ARG A 53 -10.14 -4.94 -8.70
N GLU A 54 -10.19 -3.84 -9.44
CA GLU A 54 -9.44 -2.61 -9.13
C GLU A 54 -9.69 -2.11 -7.71
N ARG A 55 -10.93 -2.15 -7.24
CA ARG A 55 -11.27 -1.84 -5.84
C ARG A 55 -10.50 -2.72 -4.84
N SER A 56 -10.47 -4.03 -5.07
CA SER A 56 -9.75 -4.99 -4.22
C SER A 56 -8.24 -4.78 -4.28
N ARG A 57 -7.72 -4.31 -5.42
CA ARG A 57 -6.31 -3.94 -5.56
C ARG A 57 -5.97 -2.70 -4.73
N ARG A 58 -6.77 -1.65 -4.85
CA ARG A 58 -6.64 -0.45 -4.02
C ARG A 58 -6.70 -0.80 -2.52
N GLU A 59 -7.71 -1.56 -2.10
CA GLU A 59 -7.86 -2.00 -0.71
C GLU A 59 -6.65 -2.82 -0.23
N GLY A 60 -6.07 -3.63 -1.12
CA GLY A 60 -4.84 -4.38 -0.84
C GLY A 60 -3.59 -3.52 -0.70
N VAL A 61 -3.47 -2.42 -1.47
CA VAL A 61 -2.39 -1.43 -1.29
C VAL A 61 -2.59 -0.68 0.03
N GLU A 62 -3.80 -0.23 0.31
CA GLU A 62 -4.12 0.47 1.56
C GLU A 62 -3.82 -0.39 2.80
N ALA A 63 -4.16 -1.68 2.75
CA ALA A 63 -3.86 -2.63 3.83
C ALA A 63 -2.35 -2.85 4.01
N LEU A 64 -1.58 -2.97 2.92
CA LEU A 64 -0.12 -3.13 2.99
C LEU A 64 0.54 -1.89 3.60
N ILE A 65 0.26 -0.70 3.09
CA ILE A 65 0.84 0.56 3.57
C ILE A 65 0.39 0.83 5.01
N GLY A 66 -0.89 0.61 5.32
CA GLY A 66 -1.42 0.68 6.68
C GLY A 66 -0.66 -0.22 7.64
N CYS A 67 -0.42 -1.47 7.24
CA CYS A 67 0.35 -2.41 8.05
C CYS A 67 1.81 -1.99 8.24
N LEU A 68 2.47 -1.46 7.20
CA LEU A 68 3.86 -1.02 7.29
C LEU A 68 4.05 0.21 8.20
N LEU A 69 3.07 1.12 8.20
CA LEU A 69 3.15 2.35 8.98
C LEU A 69 2.67 2.18 10.43
N THR A 70 1.72 1.27 10.68
CA THR A 70 1.07 1.13 11.99
C THR A 70 1.42 -0.19 12.70
N GLY A 71 1.98 -1.16 11.97
CA GLY A 71 2.26 -2.51 12.48
C GLY A 71 1.02 -3.40 12.65
N GLN A 72 -0.20 -2.90 12.38
CA GLN A 72 -1.43 -3.66 12.58
C GLN A 72 -2.00 -4.24 11.29
N ARG A 73 -2.78 -5.32 11.39
CA ARG A 73 -3.54 -5.90 10.27
C ARG A 73 -5.03 -5.66 10.51
N SER A 74 -5.69 -4.91 9.63
CA SER A 74 -7.14 -4.64 9.53
C SER A 74 -7.72 -3.39 10.25
N GLY A 75 -8.67 -2.75 9.54
CA GLY A 75 -9.82 -1.99 10.04
C GLY A 75 -9.60 -0.54 10.47
N TRP A 76 -8.60 -0.30 11.32
CA TRP A 76 -8.45 0.98 12.04
C TRP A 76 -7.38 1.91 11.45
N PHE A 77 -6.84 1.56 10.28
CA PHE A 77 -5.84 2.38 9.60
C PHE A 77 -6.37 3.75 9.19
N SER A 78 -7.67 3.89 8.94
CA SER A 78 -8.26 5.16 8.51
C SER A 78 -7.95 6.33 9.47
N SER A 79 -7.81 6.03 10.77
CA SER A 79 -7.46 7.02 11.81
C SER A 79 -5.95 7.04 12.17
N ALA A 80 -5.23 5.94 11.93
CA ALA A 80 -3.82 5.78 12.30
C ALA A 80 -2.84 6.05 11.15
N LEU A 81 -3.31 6.01 9.90
CA LEU A 81 -2.53 6.34 8.71
C LEU A 81 -2.38 7.85 8.62
N ASN A 82 -1.19 8.30 8.21
CA ASN A 82 -0.98 9.71 7.90
C ASN A 82 -2.07 10.18 6.89
N PRO A 83 -2.85 11.25 7.21
CA PRO A 83 -3.94 11.72 6.35
C PRO A 83 -3.49 12.02 4.92
N GLN A 84 -2.25 12.45 4.73
CA GLN A 84 -1.66 12.74 3.42
C GLN A 84 -1.44 11.45 2.62
N VAL A 85 -0.92 10.39 3.25
CA VAL A 85 -0.75 9.07 2.59
C VAL A 85 -2.13 8.52 2.18
N ARG A 86 -3.12 8.64 3.08
CA ARG A 86 -4.49 8.19 2.79
C ARG A 86 -5.07 8.93 1.60
N ARG A 87 -4.90 10.26 1.58
CA ARG A 87 -5.39 11.11 0.49
C ARG A 87 -4.77 10.73 -0.85
N ILE A 88 -3.46 10.50 -0.90
CA ILE A 88 -2.78 10.06 -2.13
C ILE A 88 -3.34 8.74 -2.64
N ILE A 89 -3.49 7.73 -1.77
CA ILE A 89 -4.07 6.42 -2.16
C ILE A 89 -5.51 6.61 -2.66
N VAL A 90 -6.28 7.50 -2.01
CA VAL A 90 -7.67 7.77 -2.38
C VAL A 90 -7.76 8.45 -3.74
N ASP A 91 -6.98 9.50 -3.95
CA ASP A 91 -6.99 10.33 -5.15
C ASP A 91 -6.46 9.53 -6.35
N ALA A 92 -5.35 8.80 -6.20
CA ALA A 92 -4.80 7.92 -7.23
C ALA A 92 -5.75 6.78 -7.59
N GLY A 93 -6.42 6.20 -6.58
CA GLY A 93 -7.41 5.14 -6.81
C GLY A 93 -8.68 5.66 -7.50
N ALA A 94 -9.09 6.90 -7.21
CA ALA A 94 -10.26 7.51 -7.86
C ALA A 94 -10.02 7.82 -9.35
N ARG A 95 -8.78 8.12 -9.76
CA ARG A 95 -8.42 8.30 -11.18
C ARG A 95 -8.52 7.01 -12.01
N THR A 96 -8.63 5.86 -11.34
CA THR A 96 -8.69 4.54 -11.98
C THR A 96 -10.13 4.09 -12.19
N ALA A 97 -11.11 4.70 -11.49
CA ALA A 97 -12.53 4.35 -11.53
C ALA A 97 -13.29 5.01 -12.69
#